data_AF-A0A352UHV1-F1
#
_entry.id   AF-A0A352UHV1-F1
#
_cell.length_a   1.000
_cell.length_b   1.000
_cell.length_c   1.000
_cell.angle_alpha   90.00
_cell.angle_beta   90.00
_cell.angle_gamma   90.00
#
_symmetry.space_group_name_H-M   'P 1'
#
loop_
_entity.id
_entity.type
_entity.pdbx_description
1 polymer ?
#
loop_
_entity_poly.entity_id
_entity_poly.type
_entity_poly.pdbx_seq_one_letter_code
_entity_poly.pdbx_strand_id
1 'polypeptide(L)'
;MYPARRQYDKAVEAYTQGNRLGKKCDERRIQAFALDGLARCAADSGQIRWARPQLDEGTILAQEADSSWQHGVSMVSRAIIDIKSDEID
;
A
#
# COMPACT_ATOMS: atom_id res chain seq x y z
N MET A 1 -25.02 -6.34 1.05
CA MET A 1 -23.83 -5.68 0.46
C MET A 1 -22.86 -5.21 1.56
N TYR A 2 -22.22 -6.13 2.29
CA TYR A 2 -21.37 -5.79 3.47
C TYR A 2 -20.07 -6.60 3.69
N PRO A 3 -19.84 -7.81 3.11
CA PRO A 3 -18.65 -8.60 3.49
C PRO A 3 -17.33 -8.03 2.93
N ALA A 4 -17.32 -7.48 1.71
CA ALA A 4 -16.11 -6.93 1.11
C ALA A 4 -15.58 -5.69 1.89
N ARG A 5 -16.47 -4.74 2.23
CA ARG A 5 -16.11 -3.56 3.04
C ARG A 5 -15.50 -3.93 4.39
N ARG A 6 -16.09 -4.91 5.09
CA ARG A 6 -15.59 -5.37 6.41
C ARG A 6 -14.22 -6.08 6.34
N GLN A 7 -13.87 -6.65 5.19
CA GLN A 7 -12.56 -7.30 4.99
C GLN A 7 -11.46 -6.26 4.76
N TYR A 8 -11.74 -5.19 4.02
CA TYR A 8 -10.81 -4.08 3.85
C TYR A 8 -10.48 -3.40 5.18
N ASP A 9 -11.44 -3.25 6.09
CA ASP A 9 -11.19 -2.66 7.42
C ASP A 9 -10.13 -3.44 8.22
N LYS A 10 -10.19 -4.77 8.20
CA LYS A 10 -9.19 -5.62 8.89
C LYS A 10 -7.82 -5.60 8.21
N ALA A 11 -7.80 -5.57 6.88
CA ALA A 11 -6.54 -5.47 6.14
C ALA A 11 -5.86 -4.12 6.43
N VAL A 12 -6.62 -3.03 6.40
CA VAL A 12 -6.14 -1.68 6.74
C VAL A 12 -5.59 -1.65 8.17
N GLU A 13 -6.28 -2.26 9.13
CA GLU A 13 -5.78 -2.36 10.51
C GLU A 13 -4.44 -3.11 10.57
N ALA A 14 -4.35 -4.30 9.96
CA ALA A 14 -3.14 -5.13 9.98
C ALA A 14 -1.95 -4.40 9.34
N TYR A 15 -2.14 -3.80 8.17
CA TYR A 15 -1.07 -3.04 7.51
C TYR A 15 -0.71 -1.77 8.28
N THR A 16 -1.66 -1.09 8.91
CA THR A 16 -1.37 0.07 9.76
C THR A 16 -0.48 -0.32 10.95
N GLN A 17 -0.79 -1.44 11.61
CA GLN A 17 0.05 -1.97 12.69
C GLN A 17 1.42 -2.40 12.19
N GLY A 18 1.49 -3.05 11.02
CA GLY A 18 2.75 -3.42 10.38
C GLY A 18 3.63 -2.21 10.09
N ASN A 19 3.06 -1.12 9.55
CA ASN A 19 3.79 0.12 9.29
C ASN A 19 4.32 0.74 10.59
N ARG A 20 3.48 0.78 11.65
CA ARG A 20 3.90 1.29 12.98
C ARG A 20 5.05 0.49 13.57
N LEU A 21 5.00 -0.84 13.47
CA LEU A 21 6.06 -1.71 13.95
C LEU A 21 7.34 -1.50 13.13
N GLY A 22 7.23 -1.44 11.80
CA GLY A 22 8.35 -1.13 10.91
C GLY A 22 9.01 0.20 11.26
N LYS A 23 8.22 1.25 11.54
CA LYS A 23 8.73 2.56 12.00
C LYS A 23 9.44 2.45 13.35
N LYS A 24 8.86 1.71 14.31
CA LYS A 24 9.45 1.52 15.64
C LYS A 24 10.79 0.77 15.61
N CYS A 25 10.95 -0.15 14.66
CA CYS A 25 12.14 -0.99 14.52
C CYS A 25 13.14 -0.49 13.47
N ASP A 26 12.87 0.65 12.82
CA ASP A 26 13.61 1.16 11.64
C ASP A 26 13.71 0.14 10.48
N GLU A 27 12.71 -0.74 10.36
CA GLU A 27 12.64 -1.79 9.35
C GLU A 27 11.92 -1.30 8.09
N ARG A 28 12.69 -0.66 7.21
CA ARG A 28 12.21 -0.05 5.95
C ARG A 28 11.45 -1.03 5.05
N ARG A 29 11.90 -2.29 4.96
CA ARG A 29 11.21 -3.33 4.18
C ARG A 29 9.81 -3.62 4.73
N ILE A 30 9.65 -3.66 6.05
CA ILE A 30 8.33 -3.89 6.67
C ILE A 30 7.41 -2.69 6.41
N GLN A 31 7.94 -1.47 6.54
CA GLN A 31 7.18 -0.25 6.25
C GLN A 31 6.72 -0.21 4.77
N ALA A 32 7.63 -0.48 3.83
CA ALA A 32 7.34 -0.52 2.40
C ALA A 32 6.22 -1.52 2.06
N PHE A 33 6.31 -2.75 2.58
CA PHE A 33 5.29 -3.77 2.37
C PHE A 33 3.93 -3.37 2.96
N ALA A 34 3.94 -2.77 4.15
CA ALA A 34 2.71 -2.30 4.79
C ALA A 34 2.05 -1.15 4.03
N LEU A 35 2.84 -0.19 3.54
CA LEU A 35 2.36 0.95 2.77
C LEU A 35 1.80 0.52 1.40
N ASP A 36 2.42 -0.45 0.73
CA ASP A 36 1.88 -1.06 -0.49
C ASP A 36 0.49 -1.69 -0.24
N GLY A 37 0.37 -2.45 0.85
CA GLY A 37 -0.90 -3.05 1.26
C GLY A 37 -1.99 -2.02 1.55
N LEU A 38 -1.66 -0.94 2.26
CA LEU A 38 -2.58 0.17 2.52
C LEU A 38 -3.02 0.85 1.23
N ALA A 39 -2.09 1.10 0.31
CA ALA A 39 -2.38 1.73 -0.97
C ALA A 39 -3.38 0.90 -1.79
N ARG A 40 -3.17 -0.42 -1.85
CA ARG A 40 -4.09 -1.35 -2.52
C ARG A 40 -5.48 -1.37 -1.86
N CYS A 41 -5.55 -1.40 -0.53
CA CYS A 41 -6.83 -1.34 0.19
C CYS A 41 -7.59 -0.03 -0.08
N ALA A 42 -6.87 1.10 -0.12
CA ALA A 42 -7.44 2.39 -0.46
C ALA A 42 -7.97 2.40 -1.89
N ALA A 43 -7.19 1.88 -2.84
CA ALA A 43 -7.58 1.81 -4.25
C ALA A 43 -8.79 0.90 -4.49
N ASP A 44 -8.84 -0.26 -3.85
CA ASP A 44 -10.00 -1.16 -3.90
C ASP A 44 -11.27 -0.56 -3.27
N SER A 45 -11.10 0.44 -2.40
CA SER A 45 -12.20 1.22 -1.83
C SER A 45 -12.56 2.46 -2.66
N GLY A 46 -11.96 2.66 -3.85
CA GLY A 46 -12.15 3.84 -4.71
C GLY A 46 -11.44 5.11 -4.21
N GLN A 47 -10.62 4.99 -3.17
CA GLN A 47 -9.94 6.12 -2.53
C GLN A 47 -8.57 6.39 -3.19
N ILE A 48 -8.53 6.59 -4.51
CA ILE A 48 -7.29 6.72 -5.29
C ILE A 48 -6.40 7.87 -4.79
N ARG A 49 -7.01 9.00 -4.40
CA ARG A 49 -6.30 10.14 -3.79
C ARG A 49 -5.48 9.75 -2.56
N TRP A 50 -5.94 8.77 -1.78
CA TRP A 50 -5.26 8.29 -0.58
C TRP A 50 -4.29 7.13 -0.87
N ALA A 51 -4.53 6.37 -1.94
CA ALA A 51 -3.69 5.25 -2.34
C ALA A 51 -2.31 5.69 -2.86
N ARG A 52 -2.26 6.71 -3.73
CA ARG A 52 -1.02 7.14 -4.40
C ARG A 52 0.09 7.56 -3.40
N PRO A 53 -0.17 8.44 -2.41
CA PRO A 53 0.88 8.86 -1.48
C PRO A 53 1.46 7.72 -0.64
N GLN A 54 0.63 6.74 -0.28
CA GLN A 54 1.08 5.56 0.47
C GLN A 54 2.01 4.70 -0.39
N LEU A 55 1.67 4.47 -1.65
CA LEU A 55 2.53 3.72 -2.56
C LEU A 55 3.83 4.47 -2.89
N ASP A 56 3.78 5.81 -2.98
CA ASP A 56 4.95 6.66 -3.16
C ASP A 56 5.93 6.50 -1.98
N GLU A 57 5.44 6.68 -0.74
CA GLU A 57 6.25 6.50 0.49
C GLU A 57 6.82 5.07 0.55
N GLY A 58 6.00 4.05 0.25
CA GLY A 58 6.43 2.66 0.25
C GLY A 58 7.51 2.35 -0.79
N THR A 59 7.43 2.98 -1.96
CA THR A 59 8.42 2.81 -3.04
C THR A 59 9.78 3.41 -2.64
N ILE A 60 9.78 4.59 -2.03
CA ILE A 60 10.99 5.22 -1.52
C ILE A 60 11.65 4.31 -0.47
N LEU A 61 10.87 3.80 0.49
CA LEU A 61 11.39 2.91 1.53
C LEU A 61 11.93 1.59 0.96
N ALA A 62 11.30 1.05 -0.09
CA ALA A 62 11.81 -0.13 -0.78
C ALA A 62 13.15 0.12 -1.48
N GLN A 63 13.34 1.32 -2.06
CA GLN A 63 14.60 1.75 -2.66
C GLN A 63 15.68 1.95 -1.58
N GLU A 64 15.37 2.62 -0.48
CA GLU A 64 16.29 2.79 0.65
C GLU A 64 16.72 1.45 1.28
N ALA A 65 15.88 0.42 1.15
CA ALA A 65 16.17 -0.92 1.63
C ALA A 65 16.85 -1.82 0.58
N ASP A 66 17.21 -1.29 -0.59
CA ASP A 66 17.79 -2.01 -1.73
C ASP A 66 17.01 -3.29 -2.10
N SER A 67 15.68 -3.27 -1.97
CA SER A 67 14.85 -4.45 -2.19
C SER A 67 14.27 -4.50 -3.61
N SER A 68 14.94 -5.24 -4.50
CA SER A 68 14.47 -5.46 -5.88
C SER A 68 13.09 -6.13 -5.95
N TRP A 69 12.80 -7.06 -5.05
CA TRP A 69 11.48 -7.70 -4.97
C TRP A 69 10.39 -6.68 -4.64
N GLN A 70 10.59 -5.83 -3.64
CA GLN A 70 9.59 -4.82 -3.25
C GLN A 70 9.43 -3.73 -4.30
N HIS A 71 10.51 -3.41 -5.02
CA HIS A 71 10.43 -2.52 -6.18
C HIS A 71 9.54 -3.10 -7.28
N GLY A 72 9.70 -4.41 -7.59
CA GLY A 72 8.81 -5.09 -8.54
C GLY A 72 7.35 -5.11 -8.10
N VAL A 73 7.09 -5.35 -6.80
CA VAL A 73 5.73 -5.32 -6.24
C VAL A 73 5.13 -3.92 -6.37
N SER A 74 5.88 -2.86 -6.04
CA SER A 74 5.35 -1.49 -6.08
C SER A 74 5.00 -1.05 -7.51
N MET A 75 5.75 -1.51 -8.52
CA MET A 75 5.40 -1.28 -9.93
C MET A 75 4.08 -1.93 -10.33
N VAL A 76 3.82 -3.17 -9.87
CA VAL A 76 2.55 -3.87 -10.10
C VAL A 76 1.41 -3.12 -9.42
N SER A 77 1.59 -2.76 -8.15
CA SER A 77 0.59 -2.00 -7.40
C SER A 77 0.30 -0.63 -8.03
N ARG A 78 1.32 0.05 -8.57
CA ARG A 78 1.15 1.31 -9.30
C ARG A 78 0.23 1.12 -10.50
N ALA A 79 0.50 0.12 -11.33
CA ALA A 79 -0.30 -0.18 -12.51
C ALA A 79 -1.78 -0.46 -12.15
N ILE A 80 -2.01 -1.20 -11.07
CA ILE A 80 -3.38 -1.47 -10.58
C ILE A 80 -4.07 -0.17 -10.14
N ILE A 81 -3.37 0.70 -9.42
CA ILE A 81 -3.92 1.98 -8.96
C ILE A 81 -4.22 2.91 -10.14
N ASP A 82 -3.36 2.94 -11.15
CA ASP A 82 -3.55 3.78 -12.34
C ASP A 82 -4.78 3.33 -13.13
N ILE A 83 -4.94 2.02 -13.38
CA ILE A 83 -6.15 1.49 -14.05
C ILE A 83 -7.42 1.89 -13.30
N LYS A 84 -7.42 1.77 -11.97
CA LYS A 84 -8.58 2.15 -11.14
C LYS A 84 -8.80 3.66 -11.09
N SER A 85 -7.77 4.47 -11.33
CA SER A 85 -7.90 5.92 -11.45
C SER A 85 -8.70 6.26 -12.70
N ASP A 86 -8.33 5.64 -13.83
CA ASP A 86 -8.96 5.87 -15.13
C ASP A 86 -10.42 5.39 -15.19
N GLU A 87 -10.82 4.45 -14.32
CA GLU A 87 -12.21 3.98 -14.19
C GLU A 87 -13.14 4.98 -13.45
N ILE A 88 -12.58 5.94 -12.71
CA ILE A 88 -13.31 6.86 -11.82
C ILE A 88 -13.41 8.27 -12.43
N ASP A 89 -12.58 8.58 -13.43
CA ASP A 89 -12.63 9.80 -14.25
C ASP A 89 -13.69 9.72 -15.37
#